data_AF-Q49LH3-F1
#
_entry.id   AF-Q49LH3-F1
#
_cell.length_a   1.000
_cell.length_b   1.000
_cell.length_c   1.000
_cell.angle_alpha   90.00
_cell.angle_beta   90.00
_cell.angle_gamma   90.00
#
_symmetry.space_group_name_H-M   'P 1'
#
loop_
_entity.id
_entity.type
_entity.pdbx_description
1 polymer ?
#
loop_
_entity_poly.entity_id
_entity_poly.type
_entity_poly.pdbx_seq_one_letter_code
_entity_poly.pdbx_strand_id
1 'polypeptide(L)'
;LLNVNLRREPLAFCLGTSGAKALVFGGELAAAVAEMSGELGKSLVKFCSGDVGPDGVFPDTQLLDPLLKETSTAPLAQPPGKGMDDRLFYIYTSGT
;
A
#
# COMPACT_ATOMS: atom_id res chain seq x y z
N LEU A 1 1.71 5.14 7.45
CA LEU A 1 0.61 6.08 7.12
C LEU A 1 1.19 7.23 6.34
N LEU A 2 0.51 7.67 5.28
CA LEU A 2 0.96 8.76 4.43
C LEU A 2 -0.12 9.82 4.37
N ASN A 3 0.29 11.09 4.39
CA ASN A 3 -0.62 12.20 4.14
C ASN A 3 -0.92 12.23 2.62
N VAL A 4 -2.20 12.16 2.25
CA VAL A 4 -2.65 12.13 0.85
C VAL A 4 -2.34 13.41 0.07
N ASN A 5 -2.02 14.49 0.78
CA ASN A 5 -1.58 15.75 0.17
C ASN A 5 -0.09 15.73 -0.23
N LEU A 6 0.69 14.71 0.17
CA LEU A 6 2.09 14.59 -0.23
C LEU A 6 2.20 14.28 -1.73
N ARG A 7 3.09 15.00 -2.40
CA ARG A 7 3.43 14.82 -3.81
C ARG A 7 4.94 14.91 -3.95
N ARG A 8 5.48 14.33 -5.02
CA ARG A 8 6.90 14.38 -5.40
C ARG A 8 7.85 14.09 -4.23
N GLU A 9 8.95 14.83 -4.14
CA GLU A 9 10.03 14.68 -3.16
C GLU A 9 9.56 14.36 -1.72
N PRO A 10 8.58 15.07 -1.10
CA PRO A 10 8.04 14.68 0.20
C PRO A 10 7.52 13.24 0.28
N LEU A 11 6.77 12.78 -0.72
CA LEU A 11 6.24 11.42 -0.77
C LEU A 11 7.36 10.40 -1.01
N ALA A 12 8.29 10.69 -1.92
CA ALA A 12 9.46 9.85 -2.17
C ALA A 12 10.33 9.69 -0.91
N PHE A 13 10.56 10.78 -0.18
CA PHE A 13 11.32 10.77 1.06
C PHE A 13 10.65 9.94 2.15
N CYS A 14 9.34 10.12 2.37
CA CYS A 14 8.59 9.32 3.33
C CYS A 14 8.63 7.83 2.99
N LEU A 15 8.48 7.47 1.72
CA LEU A 15 8.54 6.08 1.28
C LEU A 15 9.95 5.51 1.43
N GLY A 16 10.98 6.24 1.01
CA GLY A 16 12.38 5.82 1.12
C GLY A 16 12.85 5.62 2.56
N THR A 17 12.43 6.48 3.49
CA THR A 17 12.80 6.37 4.91
C THR A 17 12.00 5.34 5.69
N SER A 18 10.81 4.96 5.22
CA SER A 18 9.94 4.01 5.93
C SER A 18 10.49 2.57 5.96
N GLY A 19 11.37 2.20 5.02
CA GLY A 19 11.80 0.81 4.84
C GLY A 19 10.66 -0.13 4.40
N ALA A 20 9.54 0.40 3.94
CA ALA A 20 8.40 -0.39 3.52
C ALA A 20 8.74 -1.25 2.29
N LYS A 21 8.20 -2.47 2.26
CA LYS A 21 8.28 -3.39 1.12
C LYS A 21 7.03 -3.39 0.25
N ALA A 22 5.92 -2.91 0.80
CA ALA A 22 4.67 -2.77 0.10
C ALA A 22 4.00 -1.43 0.49
N LEU A 23 3.29 -0.86 -0.47
CA LEU A 23 2.45 0.33 -0.32
C LEU A 23 1.03 -0.03 -0.72
N VAL A 24 0.09 0.18 0.19
CA VAL A 24 -1.36 0.10 -0.08
C VAL A 24 -1.90 1.53 -0.11
N PHE A 25 -2.64 1.88 -1.15
CA PHE A 25 -3.21 3.22 -1.34
C PHE A 25 -4.56 3.19 -2.03
N GLY A 26 -5.38 4.23 -1.84
CA GLY A 26 -6.64 4.42 -2.54
C GLY A 26 -6.50 5.25 -3.82
N GLY A 27 -7.59 5.32 -4.60
CA GLY A 27 -7.64 6.10 -5.84
C GLY A 27 -7.23 7.57 -5.69
N GLU A 28 -7.47 8.18 -4.53
CA GLU A 28 -7.10 9.56 -4.21
C GLU A 28 -5.59 9.83 -4.28
N LEU A 29 -4.77 8.81 -4.02
CA LEU A 29 -3.31 8.90 -4.05
C LEU A 29 -2.71 8.34 -5.35
N ALA A 30 -3.53 7.76 -6.23
CA ALA A 30 -3.09 7.06 -7.43
C ALA A 30 -2.22 7.95 -8.34
N ALA A 31 -2.66 9.18 -8.60
CA ALA A 31 -1.88 10.15 -9.38
C ALA A 31 -0.53 10.50 -8.73
N ALA A 32 -0.45 10.60 -7.39
CA ALA A 32 0.81 10.91 -6.71
C ALA A 32 1.82 9.76 -6.87
N VAL A 33 1.33 8.53 -6.69
CA VAL A 33 2.15 7.32 -6.82
C VAL A 33 2.61 7.13 -8.26
N ALA A 34 1.78 7.50 -9.25
CA ALA A 34 2.11 7.46 -10.66
C ALA A 34 3.27 8.39 -11.03
N GLU A 35 3.19 9.64 -10.58
CA GLU A 35 4.21 10.68 -10.84
C GLU A 35 5.61 10.24 -10.39
N MET A 36 5.68 9.48 -9.30
CA MET A 36 6.93 8.98 -8.73
C MET A 36 7.20 7.51 -9.03
N SER A 37 6.43 6.86 -9.90
CA SER A 37 6.57 5.43 -10.15
C SER A 37 7.99 5.01 -10.57
N GLY A 38 8.71 5.89 -11.30
CA GLY A 38 10.11 5.70 -11.69
C GLY A 38 11.15 6.01 -10.62
N GLU A 39 10.79 6.80 -9.60
CA GLU A 39 11.64 7.13 -8.44
C GLU A 39 11.44 6.12 -7.30
N LEU A 40 10.25 5.51 -7.23
CA LEU A 40 9.95 4.42 -6.31
C LEU A 40 10.77 3.20 -6.71
N GLY A 41 11.77 2.88 -5.89
CA GLY A 41 12.65 1.75 -6.12
C GLY A 41 11.89 0.47 -6.42
N LYS A 42 12.45 -0.36 -7.33
CA LYS A 42 11.86 -1.60 -7.86
C LYS A 42 11.44 -2.64 -6.80
N SER A 43 11.82 -2.45 -5.54
CA SER A 43 11.51 -3.34 -4.42
C SER A 43 10.17 -3.05 -3.74
N LEU A 44 9.52 -1.90 -4.01
CA LEU A 44 8.27 -1.55 -3.35
C LEU A 44 7.07 -2.05 -4.16
N VAL A 45 6.36 -3.04 -3.62
CA VAL A 45 5.14 -3.59 -4.24
C VAL A 45 3.98 -2.61 -4.02
N LYS A 46 3.27 -2.24 -5.07
CA LYS A 46 2.19 -1.24 -5.03
C LYS A 46 0.84 -1.95 -5.14
N PHE A 47 -0.06 -1.66 -4.21
CA PHE A 47 -1.43 -2.17 -4.21
C PHE A 47 -2.42 -1.00 -4.18
N CYS A 48 -3.33 -0.95 -5.15
CA CYS A 48 -4.39 0.05 -5.22
C CYS A 48 -5.74 -0.59 -4.83
N SER A 49 -6.47 0.04 -3.92
CA SER A 49 -7.83 -0.34 -3.54
C SER A 49 -8.82 0.76 -3.94
N GLY A 50 -10.03 0.39 -4.33
CA GLY A 50 -11.04 1.33 -4.80
C GLY A 50 -10.92 1.70 -6.28
N ASP A 51 -11.66 2.74 -6.67
CA ASP A 51 -11.77 3.18 -8.07
C ASP A 51 -10.48 3.87 -8.52
N VAL A 52 -9.78 3.22 -9.43
CA VAL A 52 -8.66 3.81 -10.17
C VAL A 52 -9.32 4.73 -11.19
N GLY A 53 -9.19 6.04 -11.00
CA GLY A 53 -9.79 7.05 -11.86
C GLY A 53 -9.44 6.89 -13.35
N PRO A 54 -9.78 7.86 -14.20
CA PRO A 54 -9.72 7.71 -15.67
C PRO A 54 -8.33 7.36 -16.22
N ASP A 55 -7.26 7.59 -15.45
CA ASP A 55 -5.87 7.27 -15.80
C ASP A 55 -5.52 5.77 -15.67
N GLY A 56 -6.41 4.96 -15.09
CA GLY A 56 -6.29 3.50 -15.04
C GLY A 56 -5.20 2.96 -14.10
N VAL A 57 -4.94 1.66 -14.20
CA VAL A 57 -3.94 0.95 -13.38
C VAL A 57 -2.54 1.13 -13.96
N PHE A 58 -1.62 1.63 -13.14
CA PHE A 58 -0.21 1.77 -13.51
C PHE A 58 0.47 0.40 -13.65
N PRO A 59 1.45 0.24 -14.57
CA PRO A 59 2.04 -1.06 -14.91
C PRO A 59 2.67 -1.80 -13.72
N ASP A 60 3.10 -1.09 -12.68
CA ASP A 60 3.73 -1.67 -11.49
C ASP A 60 2.78 -1.79 -10.28
N THR A 61 1.48 -1.59 -10.49
CA THR A 61 0.46 -1.55 -9.42
C THR A 61 -0.51 -2.71 -9.55
N GLN A 62 -0.74 -3.44 -8.46
CA GLN A 62 -1.71 -4.52 -8.38
C GLN A 62 -3.04 -4.00 -7.81
N LEU A 63 -4.16 -4.45 -8.37
CA LEU A 63 -5.49 -4.16 -7.82
C LEU A 63 -5.74 -5.03 -6.59
N LEU A 64 -5.94 -4.41 -5.43
CA LEU A 64 -6.11 -5.11 -4.16
C LEU A 64 -7.51 -5.76 -4.06
N ASP A 65 -8.56 -5.08 -4.50
CA ASP A 65 -9.93 -5.56 -4.27
C ASP A 65 -10.25 -6.90 -4.97
N PRO A 66 -9.83 -7.13 -6.24
CA PRO A 66 -9.96 -8.45 -6.86
C PRO A 66 -9.15 -9.53 -6.14
N LEU A 67 -7.90 -9.22 -5.75
CA LEU A 67 -7.04 -10.16 -5.02
C LEU A 67 -7.67 -10.57 -3.68
N LEU A 68 -8.27 -9.62 -2.96
CA LEU A 68 -8.98 -9.90 -1.71
C LEU A 68 -10.23 -10.77 -1.93
N LYS A 69 -10.97 -10.56 -3.02
CA LYS A 69 -12.15 -11.38 -3.37
C LYS A 69 -11.78 -12.83 -3.71
N GLU A 70 -10.63 -13.04 -4.32
CA GLU A 70 -10.10 -14.37 -4.65
C GLU A 70 -9.46 -15.06 -3.44
N THR A 71 -9.11 -14.30 -2.39
CA THR A 71 -8.47 -14.83 -1.20
C THR A 71 -9.46 -15.59 -0.32
N SER A 72 -9.01 -16.71 0.25
CA SER A 72 -9.81 -17.48 1.20
C SER A 72 -10.22 -16.65 2.42
N THR A 73 -11.51 -16.63 2.71
CA THR A 73 -12.08 -16.08 3.95
C THR A 73 -12.20 -17.14 5.05
N ALA A 74 -11.78 -18.39 4.77
CA ALA A 74 -11.79 -19.44 5.76
C ALA A 74 -10.87 -19.07 6.93
N PRO A 75 -11.27 -19.34 8.18
CA PRO A 75 -10.40 -19.16 9.33
C PRO A 75 -9.09 -19.90 9.11
N LEU A 76 -7.97 -19.28 9.50
CA LEU A 76 -6.68 -19.98 9.52
C LEU A 76 -6.81 -21.21 10.42
N ALA A 77 -6.51 -22.39 9.87
CA ALA A 77 -6.67 -23.68 10.57
C ALA A 77 -5.93 -23.69 11.92
N GLN A 78 -4.82 -22.97 12.00
CA GLN A 78 -4.17 -22.57 13.26
C GLN A 78 -3.64 -21.14 13.07
N PRO A 79 -3.91 -20.21 14.00
CA PRO A 79 -3.17 -18.96 14.01
C PRO A 79 -1.69 -19.29 14.19
N PRO A 80 -0.77 -18.67 13.43
CA PRO A 80 0.66 -18.82 13.69
C PRO A 80 0.90 -18.51 15.17
N GLY A 81 1.72 -19.32 15.84
CA GLY A 81 2.03 -19.11 17.25
C GLY A 81 2.64 -17.72 17.41
N LYS A 82 1.87 -16.77 17.94
CA LYS A 82 2.29 -15.39 18.12
C LYS A 82 3.45 -15.36 19.12
N GLY A 83 4.67 -15.21 18.61
CA GLY A 83 5.88 -15.10 19.41
C GLY A 83 6.03 -13.70 19.99
N MET A 84 6.80 -13.58 21.08
CA MET A 84 7.16 -12.28 21.66
C MET A 84 7.94 -11.39 20.66
N ASP A 85 8.56 -12.00 19.65
CA ASP A 85 9.33 -11.34 18.59
C ASP A 85 8.50 -10.98 17.33
N ASP A 86 7.21 -11.32 17.28
CA ASP A 86 6.36 -11.00 16.13
C ASP A 86 6.05 -9.51 16.09
N ARG A 87 6.73 -8.79 15.20
CA ARG A 87 6.61 -7.34 15.01
C ARG A 87 5.46 -6.99 14.06
N LEU A 88 4.22 -7.28 14.45
CA LEU A 88 3.06 -6.73 13.75
C LEU A 88 2.62 -5.43 14.42
N PHE A 89 3.11 -4.29 13.91
CA PHE A 89 2.68 -2.97 14.34
C PHE A 89 1.60 -2.46 13.40
N TYR A 90 0.35 -2.45 13.86
CA TYR A 90 -0.76 -1.81 13.15
C TYR A 90 -1.04 -0.45 13.80
N ILE A 91 -0.86 0.62 13.03
CA ILE A 91 -1.23 1.97 13.46
C ILE A 91 -2.54 2.30 12.75
N TYR A 92 -3.64 2.22 13.50
CA TYR A 92 -4.94 2.74 13.06
C TYR A 92 -5.12 4.14 13.59
N THR A 93 -5.30 5.10 12.69
CA THR A 93 -5.71 6.46 13.06
C THR A 93 -6.99 6.78 12.28
N SER A 94 -8.11 6.97 12.97
CA SER A 94 -9.28 7.61 12.37
C SER A 94 -8.92 9.09 12.18
N GLY A 95 -8.46 9.46 10.99
CA GLY A 95 -8.22 10.85 10.65
C GLY A 95 -9.52 11.65 10.71
N THR A 96 -9.49 12.81 11.37
CA THR A 96 -10.43 13.91 11.17
C THR A 96 -10.12 14.65 9.89
#